data_AF-A0A7W1DFU5-F1
#
_entry.id   AF-A0A7W1DFU5-F1
#
_cell.length_a   1.000
_cell.length_b   1.000
_cell.length_c   1.000
_cell.angle_alpha   90.00
_cell.angle_beta   90.00
_cell.angle_gamma   90.00
#
_symmetry.space_group_name_H-M   'P 1'
#
loop_
_entity.id
_entity.type
_entity.pdbx_description
1 polymer ?
#
loop_
_entity_poly.entity_id
_entity_poly.type
_entity_poly.pdbx_seq_one_letter_code
_entity_poly.pdbx_strand_id
1 'polypeptide(L)' 'MILNSSLQVALGLFPVLVLLSFVLGGSILTLTLSPLLVVALALSTVVTAFVVYNGESIWLEGLTLIGLYCIITAAFWWG' A
#
# COMPACT_ATOMS: atom_id res chain seq x y z
N MET A 1 12.20 -5.29 -10.42
CA MET A 1 10.98 -5.70 -11.15
C MET A 1 9.69 -5.54 -10.34
N ILE A 2 9.71 -5.70 -9.01
CA ILE A 2 8.52 -5.65 -8.14
C ILE A 2 7.83 -4.28 -8.13
N LEU A 3 8.60 -3.18 -8.22
CA LEU A 3 8.06 -1.81 -8.17
C LEU A 3 7.09 -1.47 -9.34
N ASN A 4 7.28 -2.10 -10.51
CA ASN A 4 6.44 -1.84 -11.67
C ASN A 4 5.01 -2.38 -11.46
N SER A 5 4.87 -3.49 -10.74
CA SER A 5 3.56 -4.02 -10.35
C SER A 5 2.81 -3.07 -9.42
N SER A 6 3.50 -2.52 -8.41
CA SER A 6 2.88 -1.56 -7.47
C SER A 6 2.45 -0.26 -8.16
N LEU A 7 3.25 0.22 -9.12
CA LEU A 7 2.92 1.42 -9.91
C LEU A 7 1.71 1.20 -10.82
N GLN A 8 1.58 0.02 -11.45
CA GLN A 8 0.40 -0.31 -12.25
C GLN A 8 -0.86 -0.40 -11.39
N VAL A 9 -0.76 -0.94 -10.17
CA VAL A 9 -1.88 -0.95 -9.22
C VAL A 9 -2.27 0.47 -8.82
N ALA A 10 -1.30 1.32 -8.49
CA ALA A 10 -1.55 2.70 -8.05
C ALA A 10 -2.08 3.61 -9.17
N LEU A 11 -1.49 3.57 -10.37
CA LEU A 11 -1.80 4.48 -11.47
C LEU A 11 -2.85 3.92 -12.45
N GLY A 12 -2.99 2.60 -12.52
CA GLY A 12 -3.91 1.93 -13.45
C GLY A 12 -5.11 1.31 -12.74
N LEU A 13 -4.87 0.38 -11.82
CA LEU A 13 -5.94 -0.41 -11.22
C LEU A 13 -6.87 0.44 -10.34
N PHE A 14 -6.31 1.30 -9.49
CA PHE A 14 -7.07 2.14 -8.57
C PHE A 14 -8.06 3.10 -9.28
N PRO A 15 -7.67 3.91 -10.29
CA PRO A 15 -8.61 4.78 -10.99
C PRO A 15 -9.64 3.99 -11.81
N VAL A 16 -9.26 2.84 -12.38
CA VAL A 16 -10.21 1.97 -13.09
C VAL A 16 -11.29 1.46 -12.12
N LEU A 17 -10.91 1.05 -10.91
CA LEU A 17 -11.87 0.60 -9.88
C LEU A 17 -12.81 1.73 -9.42
N VAL A 18 -12.31 2.96 -9.27
CA VAL A 18 -13.14 4.13 -8.95
C VAL A 18 -14.16 4.41 -10.06
N LEU A 19 -13.73 4.42 -11.32
CA LEU A 19 -14.63 4.64 -12.46
C LEU A 19 -15.66 3.50 -12.63
N LEU A 20 -15.23 2.26 -12.43
CA LEU A 20 -16.11 1.08 -12.51
C LEU A 20 -17.16 1.10 -11.40
N SER A 21 -16.80 1.57 -10.20
CA SER A 21 -17.72 1.75 -9.09
C SER A 21 -18.82 2.78 -9.39
N PHE A 22 -18.50 3.85 -10.12
CA PHE A 22 -19.49 4.81 -10.62
C PHE A 22 -20.49 4.20 -11.61
N VAL A 23 -20.07 3.21 -12.40
CA VAL A 23 -20.90 2.57 -13.44
C VAL A 23 -21.77 1.43 -12.87
N LEU A 24 -21.25 0.66 -11.91
CA LEU A 24 -21.94 -0.52 -11.35
C LEU A 24 -23.02 -0.18 -10.31
N GLY A 25 -23.18 1.08 -9.91
CA GLY A 25 -24.28 1.54 -9.05
C GLY A 25 -24.31 0.94 -7.63
N GLY A 26 -23.22 0.30 -7.20
CA GLY A 26 -23.04 -0.28 -5.87
C GLY A 26 -22.38 0.69 -4.87
N SER A 27 -21.67 0.15 -3.87
CA SER A 27 -20.86 0.97 -2.95
C SER A 27 -19.88 1.84 -3.73
N ILE A 28 -20.01 3.17 -3.56
CA ILE A 28 -19.19 4.14 -4.25
C ILE A 28 -17.79 4.06 -3.62
N LEU A 29 -16.86 3.48 -4.36
CA LEU A 29 -15.45 3.42 -4.01
C LEU A 29 -14.88 4.81 -4.30
N THR A 30 -15.04 5.70 -3.32
CA THR A 30 -14.53 7.06 -3.38
C THR A 30 -13.04 7.06 -3.10
N LEU A 31 -12.33 8.05 -3.65
CA LEU A 31 -10.92 8.32 -3.37
C LEU A 31 -10.66 8.76 -1.91
N THR A 32 -11.70 8.77 -1.07
CA THR A 32 -11.61 9.01 0.36
C THR A 32 -11.21 7.72 1.07
N LEU A 33 -9.92 7.44 1.09
CA LEU A 33 -9.33 6.42 1.94
C LEU A 33 -9.53 6.83 3.41
N SER A 34 -9.81 5.86 4.29
CA SER A 34 -9.83 6.12 5.75
C SER A 34 -8.49 6.71 6.19
N PRO A 35 -8.46 7.69 7.12
CA PRO A 35 -7.21 8.30 7.59
C PRO A 35 -6.15 7.26 8.00
N LEU A 36 -6.58 6.16 8.63
CA LEU A 36 -5.70 5.05 9.01
C LEU A 36 -5.04 4.39 7.80
N LEU A 37 -5.80 4.16 6.73
CA LEU A 37 -5.31 3.55 5.48
C LEU A 37 -4.34 4.46 4.74
N VAL A 38 -4.60 5.77 4.73
CA VAL A 38 -3.68 6.77 4.16
C VAL A 38 -2.33 6.74 4.89
N VAL A 39 -2.36 6.78 6.22
CA VAL A 39 -1.14 6.78 7.04
C VAL A 39 -0.36 5.47 6.89
N ALA A 40 -1.04 4.33 6.90
CA ALA A 40 -0.41 3.02 6.72
C ALA A 40 0.28 2.90 5.35
N LEU A 41 -0.37 3.40 4.29
CA LEU A 41 0.16 3.35 2.93
C LEU A 41 1.36 4.31 2.79
N ALA A 42 1.29 5.51 3.36
CA ALA A 42 2.40 6.45 3.41
C ALA A 42 3.62 5.84 4.15
N LEU A 43 3.42 5.27 5.34
CA LEU A 43 4.50 4.62 6.09
C LEU A 43 5.14 3.46 5.32
N SER A 44 4.32 2.61 4.70
CA SER A 44 4.80 1.48 3.89
C SER A 44 5.65 1.93 2.71
N THR A 45 5.22 2.96 1.97
CA THR A 45 5.98 3.50 0.84
C THR A 45 7.31 4.12 1.26
N VAL A 46 7.34 4.88 2.37
CA VAL A 46 8.56 5.49 2.90
C VAL A 46 9.56 4.42 3.32
N VAL A 47 9.14 3.44 4.13
CA VAL A 47 10.03 2.38 4.60
C VAL A 47 10.54 1.53 3.43
N THR A 48 9.66 1.18 2.49
CA THR A 48 10.07 0.45 1.28
C THR A 48 11.08 1.25 0.46
N ALA A 49 10.89 2.57 0.30
CA ALA A 49 11.84 3.42 -0.42
C ALA A 49 13.21 3.47 0.27
N PHE A 50 13.25 3.56 1.61
CA PHE A 50 14.49 3.51 2.39
C PHE A 50 15.23 2.18 2.24
N VAL A 51 14.51 1.06 2.28
CA VAL A 51 15.11 -0.27 2.10
C VAL A 51 15.66 -0.44 0.68
N VAL A 52 14.93 0.00 -0.34
CA VAL A 52 15.37 -0.10 -1.75
C VAL A 52 16.53 0.84 -2.06
N TYR A 53 16.68 1.95 -1.33
CA TYR A 53 17.70 2.97 -1.60
C TYR A 53 19.14 2.45 -1.48
N ASN A 54 19.40 1.52 -0.55
CA ASN A 54 20.76 1.03 -0.31
C ASN A 54 21.21 -0.06 -1.30
N GLY A 55 20.29 -0.66 -2.08
CA GLY A 55 20.61 -1.59 -3.17
C GLY A 55 21.19 -2.95 -2.76
N GLU A 56 21.71 -3.09 -1.55
CA GLU A 56 22.04 -4.37 -0.92
C GLU A 56 20.79 -4.95 -0.26
N SER A 57 20.58 -6.26 -0.34
CA SER A 57 19.47 -6.94 0.33
C SER A 57 20.01 -7.77 1.48
N ILE A 58 19.93 -7.23 2.69
CA ILE A 58 20.28 -7.99 3.90
C ILE A 58 19.04 -8.70 4.46
N TRP A 59 19.23 -9.89 5.04
CA TRP A 59 18.13 -10.65 5.66
C TRP A 59 17.38 -9.84 6.73
N LEU A 60 18.09 -8.93 7.41
CA LEU A 60 17.51 -8.03 8.41
C LEU A 60 16.52 -7.01 7.80
N GLU A 61 16.76 -6.51 6.59
CA GLU A 61 15.81 -5.62 5.88
C GLU A 61 14.55 -6.38 5.46
N GLY A 62 14.68 -7.65 5.09
CA GLY A 62 13.53 -8.52 4.90
C GLY A 62 12.69 -8.64 6.18
N LEU A 63 13.35 -8.79 7.32
CA LEU A 63 12.70 -8.88 8.62
C LEU A 63 12.02 -7.56 9.04
N THR A 64 12.61 -6.39 8.73
CA THR A 64 11.96 -5.10 9.00
C THR A 64 10.71 -4.89 8.16
N LEU A 65 10.71 -5.31 6.89
CA LEU A 65 9.53 -5.26 6.03
C LEU A 65 8.39 -6.18 6.53
N ILE A 66 8.73 -7.41 6.95
CA ILE A 66 7.76 -8.34 7.56
C ILE A 66 7.23 -7.77 8.88
N GLY A 67 8.10 -7.21 9.71
CA GLY A 67 7.71 -6.57 10.98
C GLY A 67 6.75 -5.40 10.77
N LEU A 68 7.03 -4.53 9.78
CA LEU A 68 6.13 -3.44 9.40
C LEU A 68 4.76 -3.96 8.95
N TYR A 69 4.73 -5.02 8.14
CA TYR A 69 3.48 -5.63 7.70
C TYR A 69 2.64 -6.16 8.87
N CYS A 70 3.28 -6.81 9.85
CA CYS A 70 2.60 -7.27 11.06
C CYS A 70 2.02 -6.12 11.89
N ILE A 71 2.76 -5.02 12.04
CA ILE A 71 2.29 -3.83 12.78
C ILE A 71 1.07 -3.21 12.08
N ILE A 72 1.13 -3.04 10.76
CA ILE A 72 0.01 -2.51 9.98
C ILE A 72 -1.21 -3.43 10.12
N THR A 73 -1.01 -4.74 10.00
CA THR A 73 -2.09 -5.73 10.13
C THR A 73 -2.74 -5.67 11.52
N ALA A 74 -1.94 -5.58 12.58
CA ALA A 74 -2.45 -5.44 13.95
C ALA A 74 -3.20 -4.10 14.15
N ALA A 75 -2.72 -3.02 13.55
CA ALA A 75 -3.39 -1.71 13.61
C ALA A 75 -4.76 -1.72 12.92
N PHE A 76 -4.93 -2.50 11.84
CA PHE A 76 -6.22 -2.71 11.17
C PHE A 76 -7.16 -3.68 11.90
N TRP A 77 -6.61 -4.57 12.74
CA TRP A 77 -7.42 -5.51 13.51
C TRP A 77 -8.05 -4.88 14.76
N TRP A 78 -7.35 -3.92 15.36
CA TRP A 78 -7.80 -3.22 16.59
C TRP A 78 -8.22 -1.76 16.40
N GLY A 79 -7.98 -1.16 15.24
CA GLY A 79 -8.45 0.18 14.87
C GLY A 79 -9.80 0.14 14.19
#